data_AF-A0A831QHP9-F1
#
_entry.id   AF-A0A831QHP9-F1
#
_cell.length_a   1.000
_cell.length_b   1.000
_cell.length_c   1.000
_cell.angle_alpha   90.00
_cell.angle_beta   90.00
_cell.angle_gamma   90.00
#
_symmetry.space_group_name_H-M   'P 1'
#
loop_
_entity.id
_entity.type
_entity.pdbx_description
1 polymer ?
#
loop_
_entity_poly.entity_id
_entity_poly.type
_entity_poly.pdbx_seq_one_letter_code
_entity_poly.pdbx_strand_id
1 'polypeptide(L)'
;MNTKDSSGSKRVWWWLLLFLVLGALIGYLLRGDLGKESEKSVIPEKALPGAEKATSLEKEAETGPEAQESTEEPLQKPSVSVNPVVKKAVPMAELSLSEFFHYLDQQPSIRHLGLDTGTRDRFKIILKKLSTHLPVPAGEGIDPRILTANVYHFFRALDRTDIRLMKEIIRHERDNMEMDLRMFYQWFLKGEGDPDLDELRPSLETAYPYGGYLLKPIGGRA
;
A
#
# COMPACT_ATOMS: atom_id res chain seq x y z
N MET A 1 5.67 14.59 74.08
CA MET A 1 4.50 14.92 73.22
C MET A 1 4.79 14.32 71.86
N ASN A 2 4.17 13.18 71.51
CA ASN A 2 4.46 12.41 70.30
C ASN A 2 3.78 13.04 69.08
N THR A 3 4.56 13.59 68.13
CA THR A 3 4.07 13.96 66.80
C THR A 3 4.16 12.74 65.89
N LYS A 4 3.02 12.08 65.68
CA LYS A 4 2.86 10.97 64.76
C LYS A 4 2.99 11.48 63.32
N ASP A 5 4.00 10.99 62.61
CA ASP A 5 4.28 11.28 61.20
C ASP A 5 3.04 11.03 60.32
N SER A 6 2.49 12.08 59.71
CA SER A 6 1.28 12.03 58.85
C SER A 6 1.58 11.80 57.36
N SER A 7 2.83 11.44 57.05
CA SER A 7 3.32 11.19 55.68
C SER A 7 2.80 9.88 55.09
N GLY A 8 2.60 8.84 55.92
CA GLY A 8 2.14 7.52 55.48
C GLY A 8 0.68 7.48 55.02
N SER A 9 -0.21 8.26 55.66
CA SER A 9 -1.64 8.22 55.35
C SER A 9 -1.98 8.82 53.99
N LYS A 10 -1.24 9.85 53.56
CA LYS A 10 -1.43 10.50 52.25
C LYS A 10 -1.11 9.56 51.09
N ARG A 11 -0.04 8.75 51.23
CA ARG A 11 0.33 7.73 50.24
C ARG A 11 -0.72 6.62 50.18
N VAL A 12 -1.17 6.11 51.32
CA VAL A 12 -2.24 5.09 51.38
C VAL A 12 -3.55 5.61 50.75
N TRP A 13 -3.89 6.88 51.00
CA TRP A 13 -5.07 7.51 50.41
C TRP A 13 -4.96 7.64 48.88
N TRP A 14 -3.77 7.97 48.36
CA TRP A 14 -3.49 7.96 46.92
C TRP A 14 -3.64 6.57 46.29
N TRP A 15 -3.17 5.51 46.96
CA TRP A 15 -3.36 4.14 46.49
C TRP A 15 -4.85 3.73 46.48
N LEU A 16 -5.60 4.09 47.53
CA LEU A 16 -7.05 3.83 47.58
C LEU A 16 -7.79 4.55 46.45
N LEU A 17 -7.44 5.80 46.17
CA LEU A 17 -8.02 6.58 45.08
C LEU A 17 -7.69 5.97 43.72
N LEU A 18 -6.45 5.51 43.53
CA LEU A 18 -6.01 4.83 42.31
C LEU A 18 -6.78 3.52 42.07
N PHE A 19 -6.95 2.68 43.11
CA PHE A 19 -7.72 1.45 42.99
C PHE A 19 -9.21 1.71 42.72
N LEU A 20 -9.78 2.78 43.27
CA LEU A 20 -11.16 3.16 43.02
C LEU A 20 -11.37 3.60 41.56
N VAL A 21 -10.45 4.40 41.01
CA VAL A 21 -10.48 4.81 39.59
C VAL A 21 -10.27 3.60 38.67
N LEU A 22 -9.35 2.71 39.01
CA LEU A 22 -9.08 1.52 38.21
C LEU A 22 -10.27 0.55 38.23
N GLY A 23 -10.91 0.36 39.37
CA GLY A 23 -12.14 -0.44 39.51
C GLY A 23 -13.31 0.14 38.70
N ALA A 24 -13.49 1.46 38.71
CA ALA A 24 -14.50 2.14 37.90
C ALA A 24 -14.22 1.98 36.39
N LEU A 25 -12.95 2.06 35.96
CA LEU A 25 -12.55 1.85 34.58
C LEU A 25 -12.79 0.41 34.12
N ILE A 26 -12.41 -0.57 34.94
CA ILE A 26 -12.66 -2.00 34.69
C ILE A 26 -14.17 -2.28 34.61
N GLY A 27 -14.96 -1.73 35.53
CA GLY A 27 -16.41 -1.84 35.52
C GLY A 27 -17.05 -1.21 34.28
N TYR A 28 -16.54 -0.06 33.83
CA TYR A 28 -16.99 0.58 32.58
C TYR A 28 -16.67 -0.26 31.35
N LEU A 29 -15.47 -0.85 31.28
CA LEU A 29 -15.07 -1.71 30.16
C LEU A 29 -15.89 -3.02 30.12
N LEU A 30 -16.11 -3.67 31.26
CA LEU A 30 -16.89 -4.90 31.36
C LEU A 30 -18.40 -4.67 31.15
N ARG A 31 -18.90 -3.44 31.36
CA ARG A 31 -20.30 -3.09 31.08
C ARG A 31 -20.64 -3.14 29.59
N GLY A 32 -19.64 -3.05 28.70
CA GLY A 32 -19.81 -3.22 27.26
C GLY A 32 -20.08 -4.67 26.83
N ASP A 33 -19.62 -5.67 27.59
CA ASP A 33 -19.63 -7.08 27.18
C ASP A 33 -20.82 -7.89 27.73
N LEU A 34 -21.55 -7.40 28.74
CA LEU A 34 -22.70 -8.11 29.35
C LEU A 34 -24.07 -7.57 28.91
N GLY A 35 -24.12 -6.74 27.86
CA GLY A 35 -25.35 -6.12 27.33
C GLY A 35 -25.94 -6.78 26.08
N LYS A 36 -25.53 -8.01 25.73
CA LYS A 36 -26.09 -8.76 24.58
C LYS A 36 -26.67 -10.10 25.04
N GLU A 37 -27.87 -10.05 25.59
CA GLU A 37 -28.74 -11.21 25.61
C GLU A 37 -30.19 -10.79 25.35
N SER A 38 -30.88 -11.62 24.57
CA SER A 38 -32.25 -11.50 24.07
C SER A 38 -32.43 -10.75 22.75
N GLU A 39 -32.14 -11.45 21.64
CA GLU A 39 -33.17 -11.54 20.60
C GLU A 39 -33.28 -12.98 20.08
N LYS A 40 -34.51 -13.46 20.16
CA LYS A 40 -34.93 -14.84 20.01
C LYS A 40 -35.22 -15.13 18.54
N SER A 41 -34.67 -16.26 18.08
CA SER A 41 -35.06 -17.05 16.92
C SER A 41 -36.48 -16.81 16.36
N VAL A 42 -36.57 -16.50 15.06
CA VAL A 42 -37.58 -17.07 14.15
C VAL A 42 -36.96 -17.24 12.76
N ILE A 43 -36.68 -18.49 12.39
CA ILE A 43 -36.46 -18.93 11.01
C ILE A 43 -37.84 -19.05 10.34
N PRO A 44 -37.97 -18.67 9.06
CA PRO A 44 -38.77 -19.48 8.16
C PRO A 44 -37.93 -19.94 6.97
N GLU A 45 -37.74 -21.25 6.96
CA GLU A 45 -37.42 -22.08 5.82
C GLU A 45 -38.45 -21.85 4.70
N LYS A 46 -37.98 -21.51 3.50
CA LYS A 46 -38.66 -21.86 2.25
C LYS A 46 -37.67 -21.98 1.10
N ALA A 47 -37.76 -23.16 0.49
CA ALA A 47 -36.89 -23.77 -0.49
C ALA A 47 -36.72 -23.02 -1.82
N LEU A 48 -35.55 -23.23 -2.43
CA LEU A 48 -35.32 -23.18 -3.89
C LEU A 48 -36.26 -24.14 -4.63
N PRO A 49 -36.68 -23.78 -5.84
CA PRO A 49 -36.31 -24.54 -7.04
C PRO A 49 -35.81 -23.57 -8.12
N GLY A 50 -35.03 -23.92 -9.12
CA GLY A 50 -34.66 -25.18 -9.74
C GLY A 50 -33.99 -24.80 -11.05
N ALA A 51 -33.09 -25.67 -11.51
CA ALA A 51 -32.27 -25.51 -12.70
C ALA A 51 -33.07 -25.61 -14.03
N GLU A 52 -32.34 -25.34 -15.12
CA GLU A 52 -32.68 -25.36 -16.56
C GLU A 52 -33.04 -23.98 -17.15
N LYS A 53 -32.51 -23.54 -18.30
CA LYS A 53 -31.79 -24.24 -19.37
C LYS A 53 -30.96 -23.25 -20.20
N ALA A 54 -30.08 -23.87 -20.97
CA ALA A 54 -29.00 -23.32 -21.78
C ALA A 54 -29.41 -22.51 -23.03
N THR A 55 -28.37 -21.87 -23.59
CA THR A 55 -28.11 -21.64 -25.03
C THR A 55 -28.53 -20.27 -25.58
N SER A 56 -27.54 -19.42 -25.86
CA SER A 56 -27.10 -19.15 -27.25
C SER A 56 -25.96 -18.13 -27.30
N LEU A 57 -24.91 -18.52 -28.03
CA LEU A 57 -23.85 -17.67 -28.57
C LEU A 57 -24.38 -16.93 -29.80
N GLU A 58 -24.16 -15.62 -29.92
CA GLU A 58 -24.02 -14.90 -31.20
C GLU A 58 -23.41 -13.51 -30.90
N LYS A 59 -22.09 -13.33 -31.06
CA LYS A 59 -21.32 -13.00 -32.27
C LYS A 59 -21.49 -11.55 -32.73
N GLU A 60 -20.43 -10.77 -32.47
CA GLU A 60 -20.15 -9.46 -33.05
C GLU A 60 -20.15 -9.46 -34.58
N ALA A 61 -20.65 -8.38 -35.18
CA ALA A 61 -20.07 -7.74 -36.37
C ALA A 61 -20.78 -6.39 -36.60
N GLU A 62 -20.36 -5.33 -35.90
CA GLU A 62 -20.64 -3.98 -36.37
C GLU A 62 -19.60 -3.56 -37.42
N THR A 63 -20.15 -2.98 -38.47
CA THR A 63 -19.51 -2.56 -39.71
C THR A 63 -18.85 -1.21 -39.48
N GLY A 64 -17.55 -1.11 -39.76
CA GLY A 64 -16.84 0.18 -39.82
C GLY A 64 -16.33 0.44 -41.24
N PRO A 65 -16.67 1.59 -41.87
CA PRO A 65 -15.95 2.08 -43.03
C PRO A 65 -14.77 2.97 -42.60
N GLU A 66 -13.58 2.53 -42.99
CA GLU A 66 -12.58 3.26 -43.80
C GLU A 66 -12.21 4.73 -43.46
N ALA A 67 -10.93 4.86 -43.06
CA ALA A 67 -9.91 5.88 -43.34
C ALA A 67 -10.33 7.29 -43.81
N GLN A 68 -9.81 8.32 -43.12
CA GLN A 68 -9.23 9.50 -43.80
C GLN A 68 -8.00 10.05 -43.05
N GLU A 69 -6.92 10.15 -43.81
CA GLU A 69 -5.66 10.85 -43.62
C GLU A 69 -5.86 12.37 -43.83
N SER A 70 -5.25 13.22 -43.00
CA SER A 70 -4.98 14.62 -43.36
C SER A 70 -3.87 15.26 -42.50
N THR A 71 -2.68 15.25 -43.08
CA THR A 71 -1.76 16.39 -43.32
C THR A 71 -1.52 17.45 -42.22
N GLU A 72 -0.24 17.57 -41.85
CA GLU A 72 0.43 18.62 -41.07
C GLU A 72 0.37 20.02 -41.72
N GLU A 73 0.34 21.10 -40.91
CA GLU A 73 1.38 22.15 -40.84
C GLU A 73 1.01 23.33 -39.87
N PRO A 74 1.96 24.21 -39.45
CA PRO A 74 2.20 24.54 -38.05
C PRO A 74 1.90 26.00 -37.66
N LEU A 75 1.78 26.30 -36.36
CA LEU A 75 1.91 27.67 -35.83
C LEU A 75 2.50 27.74 -34.41
N GLN A 76 3.77 28.17 -34.39
CA GLN A 76 4.47 29.11 -33.49
C GLN A 76 4.04 29.30 -32.01
N LYS A 77 5.07 29.19 -31.14
CA LYS A 77 5.11 29.47 -29.70
C LYS A 77 4.82 30.93 -29.32
N PRO A 78 4.39 31.18 -28.07
CA PRO A 78 4.85 32.31 -27.27
C PRO A 78 5.88 31.87 -26.22
N SER A 79 6.90 32.70 -26.08
CA SER A 79 7.99 32.66 -25.13
C SER A 79 7.53 32.97 -23.70
N VAL A 80 8.11 32.26 -22.71
CA VAL A 80 8.25 32.77 -21.34
C VAL A 80 9.68 32.48 -20.88
N SER A 81 10.38 33.56 -20.55
CA SER A 81 11.70 33.58 -19.91
C SER A 81 11.54 33.30 -18.41
N VAL A 82 12.25 32.30 -17.87
CA VAL A 82 12.65 32.25 -16.46
C VAL A 82 14.07 31.67 -16.34
N ASN A 83 14.87 32.34 -15.51
CA ASN A 83 16.30 32.19 -15.25
C ASN A 83 16.87 30.77 -15.03
N PRO A 84 18.19 30.58 -15.27
CA PRO A 84 18.82 29.26 -15.26
C PRO A 84 19.28 28.89 -13.85
N VAL A 85 18.61 27.92 -13.24
CA VAL A 85 19.29 27.04 -12.27
C VAL A 85 19.56 25.75 -13.02
N VAL A 86 20.80 25.60 -13.47
CA VAL A 86 21.32 24.39 -14.09
C VAL A 86 21.25 23.25 -13.08
N LYS A 87 20.13 22.52 -13.06
CA LYS A 87 20.15 21.11 -12.68
C LYS A 87 20.55 20.36 -13.93
N LYS A 88 21.72 19.73 -13.94
CA LYS A 88 21.95 18.60 -14.84
C LYS A 88 20.98 17.49 -14.41
N ALA A 89 19.74 17.60 -14.86
CA ALA A 89 18.87 16.45 -14.96
C ALA A 89 19.45 15.63 -16.11
N VAL A 90 20.13 14.52 -15.77
CA VAL A 90 20.12 13.40 -16.70
C VAL A 90 18.63 13.13 -16.95
N PRO A 91 18.14 13.18 -18.19
CA PRO A 91 16.76 12.80 -18.44
C PRO A 91 16.59 11.39 -17.91
N MET A 92 15.67 11.18 -16.97
CA MET A 92 15.36 9.85 -16.42
C MET A 92 14.95 8.83 -17.50
N ALA A 93 14.75 9.31 -18.74
CA ALA A 93 14.35 8.55 -19.91
C ALA A 93 15.29 7.44 -20.36
N GLU A 94 16.54 7.42 -19.88
CA GLU A 94 17.56 6.46 -20.34
C GLU A 94 18.30 5.75 -19.20
N LEU A 95 17.94 5.99 -17.93
CA LEU A 95 18.61 5.34 -16.82
C LEU A 95 18.26 3.85 -16.79
N SER A 96 19.29 3.02 -16.70
CA SER A 96 19.14 1.62 -16.33
C SER A 96 18.70 1.49 -14.88
N LEU A 97 18.10 0.35 -14.54
CA LEU A 97 17.64 0.07 -13.18
C LEU A 97 18.77 0.16 -12.13
N SER A 98 20.00 -0.22 -12.51
CA SER A 98 21.18 -0.09 -11.66
C SER A 98 21.54 1.38 -11.40
N GLU A 99 21.51 2.21 -12.45
CA GLU A 99 21.79 3.64 -12.32
C GLU A 99 20.72 4.37 -11.52
N PHE A 100 19.46 3.92 -11.59
CA PHE A 100 18.38 4.44 -10.74
C PHE A 100 18.67 4.23 -9.26
N PHE A 101 19.06 3.02 -8.84
CA PHE A 101 19.41 2.78 -7.43
C PHE A 101 20.65 3.58 -7.00
N HIS A 102 21.66 3.67 -7.86
CA HIS A 102 22.83 4.50 -7.58
C HIS A 102 22.46 5.99 -7.44
N TYR A 103 21.54 6.49 -8.27
CA TYR A 103 20.97 7.82 -8.13
C TYR A 103 20.23 8.00 -6.80
N LEU A 104 19.40 7.04 -6.38
CA LEU A 104 18.71 7.08 -5.09
C LEU A 104 19.70 7.11 -3.91
N ASP A 105 20.79 6.35 -3.97
CA ASP A 105 21.83 6.32 -2.93
C ASP A 105 22.51 7.70 -2.75
N GLN A 106 22.50 8.55 -3.77
CA GLN A 106 23.06 9.90 -3.70
C GLN A 106 22.07 10.94 -3.14
N GLN A 107 20.77 10.64 -3.12
CA GLN A 107 19.75 11.59 -2.69
C GLN A 107 19.89 11.91 -1.19
N PRO A 108 19.96 13.20 -0.79
CA PRO A 108 20.05 13.57 0.62
C PRO A 108 18.90 13.04 1.48
N SER A 109 17.69 12.99 0.90
CA SER A 109 16.48 12.43 1.50
C SER A 109 16.45 10.90 1.60
N ILE A 110 17.40 10.20 1.00
CA ILE A 110 17.54 8.76 1.18
C ILE A 110 18.68 8.50 2.17
N ARG A 111 19.79 9.23 2.04
CA ARG A 111 20.94 9.12 2.95
C ARG A 111 20.59 9.42 4.41
N HIS A 112 19.66 10.36 4.66
CA HIS A 112 19.23 10.68 6.02
C HIS A 112 18.46 9.54 6.73
N LEU A 113 18.02 8.50 5.99
CA LEU A 113 17.33 7.34 6.56
C LEU A 113 18.30 6.40 7.29
N GLY A 114 19.62 6.54 7.04
CA GLY A 114 20.64 5.70 7.68
C GLY A 114 20.46 4.22 7.34
N LEU A 115 20.24 3.91 6.06
CA LEU A 115 20.10 2.52 5.62
C LEU A 115 21.41 1.75 5.87
N ASP A 116 21.30 0.54 6.42
CA ASP A 116 22.45 -0.34 6.67
C ASP A 116 23.07 -0.88 5.36
N THR A 117 22.29 -0.85 4.27
CA THR A 117 22.66 -1.33 2.92
C THR A 117 22.28 -0.29 1.87
N GLY A 118 22.83 -0.40 0.66
CA GLY A 118 22.40 0.41 -0.48
C GLY A 118 20.92 0.18 -0.83
N THR A 119 20.31 1.14 -1.54
CA THR A 119 18.88 1.07 -1.92
C THR A 119 18.58 -0.13 -2.82
N ARG A 120 19.52 -0.55 -3.68
CA ARG A 120 19.40 -1.75 -4.52
C ARG A 120 19.24 -3.02 -3.69
N ASP A 121 20.11 -3.23 -2.70
CA ASP A 121 20.04 -4.41 -1.83
C ASP A 121 18.80 -4.36 -0.95
N ARG A 122 18.43 -3.15 -0.50
CA ARG A 122 17.20 -2.95 0.26
C ARG A 122 15.95 -3.28 -0.57
N PHE A 123 15.94 -2.91 -1.85
CA PHE A 123 14.88 -3.27 -2.79
C PHE A 123 14.73 -4.79 -2.92
N LYS A 124 15.84 -5.54 -3.05
CA LYS A 124 15.78 -7.02 -3.08
C LYS A 124 15.16 -7.60 -1.81
N ILE A 125 15.51 -7.07 -0.65
CA ILE A 125 14.94 -7.49 0.63
C ILE A 125 13.43 -7.21 0.66
N ILE A 126 13.00 -6.01 0.27
CA ILE A 126 11.59 -5.62 0.21
C ILE A 126 10.83 -6.53 -0.77
N LEU A 127 11.37 -6.74 -1.97
CA LEU A 127 10.76 -7.57 -2.99
C LEU A 127 10.56 -9.00 -2.49
N LYS A 128 11.57 -9.59 -1.83
CA LYS A 128 11.45 -10.91 -1.19
C LYS A 128 10.39 -10.94 -0.08
N LYS A 129 10.31 -9.89 0.77
CA LYS A 129 9.27 -9.78 1.81
C LYS A 129 7.87 -9.74 1.19
N LEU A 130 7.67 -8.92 0.16
CA LEU A 130 6.40 -8.78 -0.54
C LEU A 130 6.00 -10.05 -1.31
N SER A 131 6.95 -10.74 -1.94
CA SER A 131 6.69 -12.01 -2.64
C SER A 131 6.31 -13.16 -1.69
N THR A 132 6.73 -13.10 -0.43
CA THR A 132 6.38 -14.11 0.60
C THR A 132 5.12 -13.74 1.39
N HIS A 133 4.64 -12.51 1.28
CA HIS A 133 3.45 -12.02 1.97
C HIS A 133 2.49 -11.41 0.93
N LEU A 134 1.68 -12.23 0.28
CA LEU A 134 0.73 -11.77 -0.73
C LEU A 134 -0.51 -11.12 -0.09
N PRO A 135 -1.05 -10.03 -0.68
CA PRO A 135 -2.34 -9.49 -0.27
C PRO A 135 -3.47 -10.42 -0.73
N VAL A 136 -4.69 -10.22 -0.18
CA VAL A 136 -5.87 -11.00 -0.53
C VAL A 136 -6.88 -10.10 -1.26
N PRO A 137 -6.86 -10.00 -2.60
CA PRO A 137 -7.57 -8.93 -3.32
C PRO A 137 -9.11 -9.04 -3.33
N ALA A 138 -9.68 -10.13 -2.81
CA ALA A 138 -11.12 -10.40 -2.83
C ALA A 138 -11.55 -11.06 -1.50
N GLY A 139 -12.82 -10.90 -1.12
CA GLY A 139 -13.35 -11.46 0.12
C GLY A 139 -13.51 -10.45 1.27
N GLU A 140 -13.10 -9.20 1.08
CA GLU A 140 -13.27 -8.11 2.07
C GLU A 140 -14.75 -7.89 2.46
N GLY A 141 -15.68 -8.10 1.52
CA GLY A 141 -17.13 -7.99 1.78
C GLY A 141 -17.74 -9.20 2.48
N ILE A 142 -16.99 -10.30 2.60
CA ILE A 142 -17.44 -11.55 3.23
C ILE A 142 -16.83 -11.67 4.63
N ASP A 143 -15.56 -11.30 4.80
CA ASP A 143 -14.85 -11.38 6.07
C ASP A 143 -14.14 -10.04 6.41
N PRO A 144 -14.58 -9.32 7.47
CA PRO A 144 -13.97 -8.06 7.87
C PRO A 144 -12.51 -8.20 8.34
N ARG A 145 -12.05 -9.43 8.66
CA ARG A 145 -10.65 -9.70 8.97
C ARG A 145 -9.75 -9.57 7.74
N ILE A 146 -10.27 -9.92 6.55
CA ILE A 146 -9.56 -9.74 5.28
C ILE A 146 -9.41 -8.25 4.97
N LEU A 147 -10.48 -7.47 5.17
CA LEU A 147 -10.43 -6.01 5.02
C LEU A 147 -9.33 -5.42 5.92
N THR A 148 -9.33 -5.78 7.20
CA THR A 148 -8.32 -5.29 8.16
C THR A 148 -6.91 -5.74 7.76
N ALA A 149 -6.74 -6.99 7.33
CA ALA A 149 -5.44 -7.49 6.88
C ALA A 149 -4.90 -6.72 5.67
N ASN A 150 -5.77 -6.41 4.71
CA ASN A 150 -5.40 -5.63 3.51
C ASN A 150 -5.08 -4.17 3.84
N VAL A 151 -5.88 -3.48 4.68
CA VAL A 151 -5.59 -2.08 5.08
C VAL A 151 -4.19 -1.94 5.68
N TYR A 152 -3.76 -2.94 6.45
CA TYR A 152 -2.46 -2.94 7.11
C TYR A 152 -1.41 -3.78 6.39
N HIS A 153 -1.64 -4.20 5.14
CA HIS A 153 -0.79 -5.16 4.43
C HIS A 153 0.69 -4.77 4.46
N PHE A 154 1.02 -3.57 3.97
CA PHE A 154 2.40 -3.09 3.94
C PHE A 154 3.02 -2.97 5.33
N PHE A 155 2.26 -2.53 6.35
CA PHE A 155 2.77 -2.43 7.72
C PHE A 155 3.03 -3.78 8.37
N ARG A 156 2.36 -4.85 7.90
CA ARG A 156 2.59 -6.22 8.36
C ARG A 156 3.75 -6.89 7.62
N ALA A 157 3.89 -6.62 6.33
CA ALA A 157 4.90 -7.24 5.47
C ALA A 157 6.27 -6.55 5.57
N LEU A 158 6.30 -5.25 5.85
CA LEU A 158 7.49 -4.41 5.78
C LEU A 158 7.81 -3.74 7.11
N ASP A 159 9.09 -3.44 7.32
CA ASP A 159 9.52 -2.74 8.52
C ASP A 159 9.40 -1.21 8.38
N ARG A 160 9.57 -0.49 9.49
CA ARG A 160 9.44 0.98 9.51
C ARG A 160 10.40 1.66 8.53
N THR A 161 11.60 1.12 8.36
CA THR A 161 12.63 1.69 7.48
C THR A 161 12.25 1.48 6.02
N ASP A 162 11.72 0.31 5.66
CA ASP A 162 11.18 0.02 4.32
C ASP A 162 10.03 1.00 3.97
N ILE A 163 9.08 1.18 4.88
CA ILE A 163 7.95 2.10 4.67
C ILE A 163 8.44 3.54 4.49
N ARG A 164 9.43 3.98 5.27
CA ARG A 164 10.02 5.31 5.14
C ARG A 164 10.73 5.48 3.81
N LEU A 165 11.53 4.50 3.41
CA LEU A 165 12.24 4.50 2.13
C LEU A 165 11.27 4.66 0.96
N MET A 166 10.22 3.83 0.89
CA MET A 166 9.22 3.93 -0.19
C MET A 166 8.53 5.29 -0.20
N LYS A 167 8.18 5.84 0.97
CA LYS A 167 7.55 7.17 1.07
C LYS A 167 8.48 8.28 0.57
N GLU A 168 9.76 8.20 0.88
CA GLU A 168 10.74 9.17 0.40
C GLU A 168 10.92 9.07 -1.12
N ILE A 169 11.05 7.85 -1.66
CA ILE A 169 11.13 7.63 -3.11
C ILE A 169 9.89 8.21 -3.81
N ILE A 170 8.68 7.85 -3.37
CA ILE A 170 7.43 8.34 -4.00
C ILE A 170 7.29 9.86 -3.90
N ARG A 171 7.77 10.47 -2.82
CA ARG A 171 7.73 11.93 -2.65
C ARG A 171 8.70 12.63 -3.59
N HIS A 172 9.91 12.09 -3.73
CA HIS A 172 10.98 12.70 -4.52
C HIS A 172 10.82 12.45 -6.01
N GLU A 173 10.36 11.27 -6.41
CA GLU A 173 10.16 10.88 -7.80
C GLU A 173 8.74 11.13 -8.32
N ARG A 174 7.94 11.96 -7.62
CA ARG A 174 6.56 12.24 -8.02
C ARG A 174 6.46 12.70 -9.48
N ASP A 175 7.33 13.61 -9.89
CA ASP A 175 7.29 14.19 -11.23
C ASP A 175 7.85 13.24 -12.30
N ASN A 176 8.62 12.22 -11.90
CA ASN A 176 9.22 11.21 -12.76
C ASN A 176 8.51 9.84 -12.68
N MET A 177 7.45 9.72 -11.89
CA MET A 177 6.83 8.45 -11.52
C MET A 177 6.43 7.61 -12.74
N GLU A 178 5.92 8.23 -13.80
CA GLU A 178 5.57 7.50 -15.03
C GLU A 178 6.80 6.85 -15.68
N MET A 179 7.93 7.56 -15.71
CA MET A 179 9.17 7.06 -16.29
C MET A 179 9.76 5.94 -15.42
N ASP A 180 9.77 6.13 -14.10
CA ASP A 180 10.25 5.12 -13.16
C ASP A 180 9.43 3.83 -13.29
N LEU A 181 8.10 3.93 -13.27
CA LEU A 181 7.21 2.78 -13.43
C LEU A 181 7.38 2.10 -14.79
N ARG A 182 7.61 2.87 -15.87
CA ARG A 182 7.91 2.32 -17.20
C ARG A 182 9.18 1.49 -17.17
N MET A 183 10.25 1.99 -16.54
CA MET A 183 11.51 1.26 -16.39
C MET A 183 11.30 -0.04 -15.61
N PHE A 184 10.63 0.00 -14.46
CA PHE A 184 10.32 -1.20 -13.67
C PHE A 184 9.41 -2.19 -14.41
N TYR A 185 8.44 -1.69 -15.19
CA TYR A 185 7.55 -2.52 -15.99
C TYR A 185 8.31 -3.23 -17.13
N GLN A 186 9.21 -2.53 -17.81
CA GLN A 186 10.06 -3.13 -18.83
C GLN A 186 10.98 -4.20 -18.26
N TRP A 187 11.63 -3.93 -17.11
CA TRP A 187 12.42 -4.92 -16.39
C TRP A 187 11.57 -6.15 -16.02
N PHE A 188 10.36 -5.95 -15.48
CA PHE A 188 9.45 -7.02 -15.10
C PHE A 188 9.03 -7.90 -16.30
N LEU A 189 8.71 -7.30 -17.45
CA LEU A 189 8.22 -8.05 -18.61
C LEU A 189 9.33 -8.70 -19.44
N LYS A 190 10.38 -7.94 -19.75
CA LYS A 190 11.39 -8.36 -20.73
C LYS A 190 12.51 -9.16 -20.10
N GLY A 191 12.74 -8.97 -18.80
CA GLY A 191 13.95 -9.47 -18.16
C GLY A 191 15.23 -8.95 -18.80
N GLU A 192 15.13 -7.82 -19.48
CA GLU A 192 16.26 -7.10 -20.02
C GLU A 192 16.65 -6.07 -18.94
N GLY A 193 17.84 -6.23 -18.36
CA GLY A 193 18.29 -5.35 -17.28
C GLY A 193 19.50 -5.87 -16.52
N ASP A 194 19.38 -5.86 -15.19
CA ASP A 194 20.42 -6.26 -14.24
C ASP A 194 20.27 -7.75 -13.89
N PRO A 195 21.24 -8.63 -14.25
CA PRO A 195 21.19 -10.07 -13.99
C PRO A 195 20.95 -10.43 -12.52
N ASP A 196 21.44 -9.59 -11.61
CA ASP A 196 21.35 -9.79 -10.16
C ASP A 196 19.94 -9.43 -9.63
N LEU A 197 19.18 -8.62 -10.36
CA LEU A 197 17.76 -8.37 -10.07
C LEU A 197 16.86 -9.39 -10.79
N ASP A 198 17.30 -9.93 -11.92
CA ASP A 198 16.53 -10.92 -12.68
C ASP A 198 16.24 -12.20 -11.90
N GLU A 199 17.16 -12.63 -11.02
CA GLU A 199 16.92 -13.78 -10.13
C GLU A 199 15.78 -13.53 -9.11
N LEU A 200 15.54 -12.26 -8.74
CA LEU A 200 14.52 -11.86 -7.77
C LEU A 200 13.22 -11.39 -8.43
N ARG A 201 13.14 -11.42 -9.75
CA ARG A 201 11.95 -10.98 -10.49
C ARG A 201 10.72 -11.80 -10.05
N PRO A 202 9.65 -11.16 -9.56
CA PRO A 202 8.47 -11.89 -9.13
C PRO A 202 7.81 -12.56 -10.34
N SER A 203 7.23 -13.75 -10.14
CA SER A 203 6.40 -14.38 -11.16
C SER A 203 5.10 -13.58 -11.37
N LEU A 204 4.42 -13.80 -12.51
CA LEU A 204 3.10 -13.21 -12.73
C LEU A 204 2.09 -13.64 -11.65
N GLU A 205 2.17 -14.88 -11.17
CA GLU A 205 1.38 -15.39 -10.05
C GLU A 205 1.60 -14.59 -8.76
N THR A 206 2.83 -14.12 -8.52
CA THR A 206 3.18 -13.29 -7.36
C THR A 206 2.73 -11.83 -7.56
N ALA A 207 2.91 -11.29 -8.76
CA ALA A 207 2.61 -9.89 -9.07
C ALA A 207 1.11 -9.60 -9.25
N TYR A 208 0.35 -10.56 -9.78
CA TYR A 208 -1.08 -10.37 -10.10
C TYR A 208 -1.94 -10.03 -8.88
N PRO A 209 -1.79 -10.69 -7.70
CA PRO A 209 -2.48 -10.28 -6.48
C PRO A 209 -2.22 -8.82 -6.09
N TYR A 210 -0.98 -8.33 -6.25
CA TYR A 210 -0.65 -6.93 -5.99
C TYR A 210 -1.33 -5.97 -6.96
N GLY A 211 -1.45 -6.32 -8.24
CA GLY A 211 -2.21 -5.53 -9.21
C GLY A 211 -3.69 -5.40 -8.79
N GLY A 212 -4.32 -6.51 -8.42
CA GLY A 212 -5.71 -6.49 -7.92
C GLY A 212 -5.87 -5.73 -6.61
N TYR A 213 -4.90 -5.83 -5.70
CA TYR A 213 -4.87 -5.12 -4.42
C TYR A 213 -4.70 -3.61 -4.60
N LEU A 214 -3.83 -3.16 -5.52
CA LEU A 214 -3.58 -1.74 -5.76
C LEU A 214 -4.69 -1.05 -6.58
N LEU A 215 -5.35 -1.78 -7.48
CA LEU A 215 -6.46 -1.25 -8.28
C LEU A 215 -7.77 -1.13 -7.50
N LYS A 216 -7.89 -1.87 -6.39
CA LYS A 216 -9.04 -1.77 -5.49
C LYS A 216 -8.70 -0.80 -4.37
N PRO A 217 -9.25 0.43 -4.37
CA PRO A 217 -9.21 1.24 -3.17
C PRO A 217 -9.96 0.46 -2.11
N ILE A 218 -9.25 0.03 -1.08
CA ILE A 218 -9.75 -0.80 0.02
C ILE A 218 -11.05 -0.16 0.53
N GLY A 219 -12.20 -0.79 0.24
CA GLY A 219 -13.53 -0.28 0.61
C GLY A 219 -14.08 0.96 -0.11
N GLY A 220 -13.67 1.28 -1.34
CA GLY A 220 -14.29 2.37 -2.13
C GLY A 220 -13.99 3.78 -1.61
N ARG A 221 -12.90 3.96 -0.87
CA ARG A 221 -12.41 5.27 -0.45
C ARG A 221 -11.30 5.72 -1.39
N ALA A 222 -11.70 6.37 -2.48
CA ALA A 222 -10.88 7.32 -3.23
C ALA A 222 -11.40 8.73 -2.93
#